data_AF-A0A7X7F4A7-F1
#
_entry.id   AF-A0A7X7F4A7-F1
#
_cell.length_a   1.000
_cell.length_b   1.000
_cell.length_c   1.000
_cell.angle_alpha   90.00
_cell.angle_beta   90.00
_cell.angle_gamma   90.00
#
_symmetry.space_group_name_H-M   'P 1'
#
loop_
_entity.id
_entity.type
_entity.pdbx_description
1 polymer ?
#
loop_
_entity_poly.entity_id
_entity_poly.type
_entity_poly.pdbx_seq_one_letter_code
_entity_poly.pdbx_strand_id
1 'polypeptide(L)' 'MKRFTISMVCVTLVVLASAATLPGQTLKEWDSGGLDNNFNTAANWDDDTVPGAADVAQVNNGGTALITQDNTLQKLQLG' A
#
# COMPACT_ATOMS: atom_id res chain seq x y z
N MET A 1 53.53 -39.71 7.99
CA MET A 1 53.20 -38.26 7.92
C MET A 1 52.86 -37.89 6.48
N LYS A 2 51.66 -37.30 6.25
CA LYS A 2 51.02 -36.70 5.03
C LYS A 2 49.52 -37.11 5.04
N ARG A 3 48.62 -36.44 5.78
CA ARG A 3 47.84 -35.19 5.54
C ARG A 3 46.45 -35.43 4.87
N PHE A 4 45.38 -35.15 5.65
CA PHE A 4 44.05 -34.56 5.33
C PHE A 4 43.17 -35.25 4.24
N THR A 5 41.84 -35.44 4.34
CA THR A 5 40.76 -34.62 4.93
C THR A 5 39.47 -35.45 4.99
N ILE A 6 38.61 -35.19 5.98
CA ILE A 6 37.23 -35.67 6.07
C ILE A 6 36.45 -35.12 4.85
N SER A 7 35.87 -35.97 4.01
CA SER A 7 34.94 -35.52 2.95
C SER A 7 33.60 -35.15 3.59
N MET A 8 33.60 -33.95 4.14
CA MET A 8 32.47 -33.23 4.72
C MET A 8 31.87 -32.35 3.63
N VAL A 9 30.80 -32.79 2.95
CA VAL A 9 29.76 -31.88 2.41
C VAL A 9 28.43 -32.64 2.36
N CYS A 10 27.85 -32.90 3.54
CA CYS A 10 26.41 -32.71 3.68
C CYS A 10 26.18 -31.19 3.73
N VAL A 11 24.97 -30.70 3.44
CA VAL A 11 24.53 -29.28 3.63
C VAL A 11 24.91 -28.40 2.43
N THR A 12 24.02 -27.77 1.65
CA THR A 12 22.61 -27.42 1.82
C THR A 12 22.06 -27.04 0.45
N LEU A 13 20.86 -27.54 0.11
CA LEU A 13 20.03 -26.88 -0.89
C LEU A 13 19.59 -25.53 -0.30
N VAL A 14 20.26 -24.44 -0.67
CA VAL A 14 19.80 -23.08 -0.33
C VAL A 14 18.61 -22.79 -1.24
N VAL A 15 17.42 -23.19 -0.80
CA VAL A 15 16.19 -22.60 -1.35
C VAL A 15 16.12 -21.20 -0.76
N LEU A 16 16.61 -20.23 -1.52
CA LEU A 16 16.41 -18.82 -1.21
C LEU A 16 14.92 -18.55 -1.36
N ALA A 17 14.18 -18.60 -0.26
CA ALA A 17 12.80 -18.17 -0.23
C ALA A 17 12.80 -16.66 -0.49
N SER A 18 12.57 -16.26 -1.74
CA SER A 18 12.22 -14.89 -2.06
C SER A 18 10.88 -14.61 -1.39
N ALA A 19 10.93 -13.98 -0.22
CA ALA A 19 9.73 -13.43 0.41
C ALA A 19 9.17 -12.40 -0.57
N ALA A 20 8.08 -12.74 -1.24
CA ALA A 20 7.32 -11.75 -1.97
C ALA A 20 6.81 -10.75 -0.93
N THR A 21 7.33 -9.52 -0.96
CA THR A 21 6.71 -8.41 -0.26
C THR A 21 5.36 -8.21 -0.91
N LEU A 22 4.31 -8.74 -0.28
CA LEU A 22 2.95 -8.34 -0.61
C LEU A 22 2.87 -6.84 -0.33
N PRO A 23 2.30 -6.02 -1.23
CA PRO A 23 1.97 -4.65 -0.87
C PRO A 23 1.08 -4.71 0.36
N GLY A 24 1.62 -4.28 1.50
CA GLY A 24 0.85 -4.15 2.72
C GLY A 24 -0.21 -3.09 2.48
N GLN A 25 -1.46 -3.39 2.85
CA GLN A 25 -2.53 -2.41 2.81
C GLN A 25 -2.13 -1.20 3.67
N THR A 26 -1.97 -0.05 3.04
CA THR A 26 -1.66 1.21 3.71
C THR A 26 -2.90 2.09 3.73
N LEU A 27 -3.14 2.79 4.83
CA LEU A 27 -4.15 3.86 4.88
C LEU A 27 -3.53 5.11 4.29
N LYS A 28 -4.21 5.73 3.33
CA LYS A 28 -3.82 6.98 2.68
C LYS A 28 -4.89 8.01 2.94
N GLU A 29 -4.53 9.09 3.61
CA GLU A 29 -5.49 10.11 4.03
C GLU A 29 -5.42 11.30 3.09
N TRP A 30 -6.60 11.77 2.65
CA TRP A 30 -6.68 13.00 1.88
C TRP A 30 -6.39 14.20 2.77
N ASP A 31 -5.33 14.95 2.44
CA ASP A 31 -4.85 16.07 3.24
C ASP A 31 -4.98 17.43 2.53
N SER A 32 -5.38 17.42 1.25
CA SER A 32 -5.48 18.61 0.39
C SER A 32 -4.20 19.45 0.31
N GLY A 33 -3.02 18.82 0.41
CA GLY A 33 -1.73 19.51 0.35
C GLY A 33 -1.39 20.15 -1.01
N GLY A 34 -2.00 19.69 -2.10
CA GLY A 34 -1.81 20.22 -3.45
C GLY A 34 -2.64 21.47 -3.76
N LEU A 35 -2.48 21.98 -4.98
CA LEU A 35 -3.18 23.20 -5.45
C LEU A 35 -4.47 22.90 -6.22
N ASP A 36 -4.94 21.65 -6.18
CA ASP A 36 -6.11 21.18 -6.92
C ASP A 36 -6.96 20.21 -6.08
N ASN A 37 -8.13 19.84 -6.60
CA ASN A 37 -9.02 18.83 -6.00
C ASN A 37 -9.03 17.55 -6.85
N ASN A 38 -7.85 17.06 -7.24
CA ASN A 38 -7.71 15.87 -8.07
C ASN A 38 -7.19 14.67 -7.27
N PHE A 39 -7.95 13.57 -7.22
CA PHE A 39 -7.56 12.34 -6.53
C PHE A 39 -6.30 11.66 -7.10
N ASN A 40 -5.90 12.01 -8.32
CA ASN A 40 -4.67 11.51 -8.95
C ASN A 40 -3.45 12.43 -8.73
N THR A 41 -3.62 13.57 -8.07
CA THR A 41 -2.50 14.43 -7.69
C THR A 41 -1.93 13.92 -6.37
N ALA A 42 -0.70 13.43 -6.43
CA ALA A 42 -0.05 12.76 -5.30
C ALA A 42 0.06 13.66 -4.06
N ALA A 43 0.32 14.95 -4.26
CA ALA A 43 0.44 15.95 -3.20
C ALA A 43 -0.86 16.26 -2.42
N ASN A 44 -1.99 15.65 -2.80
CA ASN A 44 -3.25 15.77 -2.03
C ASN A 44 -3.45 14.62 -1.02
N TRP A 45 -2.44 13.76 -0.88
CA TRP A 45 -2.43 12.63 0.04
C TRP A 45 -1.29 12.82 1.04
N ASP A 46 -1.52 12.35 2.27
CA ASP A 46 -0.69 12.54 3.45
C ASP A 46 0.80 12.15 3.33
N ASP A 47 1.16 11.28 2.38
CA ASP A 47 2.55 10.91 2.10
C ASP A 47 3.02 11.23 0.68
N ASP A 48 2.35 12.17 0.01
CA ASP A 48 2.63 12.60 -1.35
C ASP A 48 2.61 11.45 -2.38
N THR A 49 1.78 10.42 -2.15
CA THR A 49 1.59 9.31 -3.09
C THR A 49 0.12 8.96 -3.32
N VAL A 50 -0.23 8.64 -4.57
CA VAL A 50 -1.60 8.22 -4.92
C VAL A 50 -1.87 6.79 -4.40
N PRO A 51 -3.01 6.54 -3.74
CA PRO A 51 -3.37 5.20 -3.26
C PRO A 51 -3.39 4.16 -4.39
N GLY A 52 -2.74 3.02 -4.16
CA GLY A 52 -2.75 1.87 -5.04
C GLY A 52 -3.94 0.92 -4.78
N ALA A 53 -4.05 -0.14 -5.56
CA ALA A 53 -5.16 -1.09 -5.48
C ALA A 53 -5.25 -1.87 -4.14
N ALA A 54 -4.15 -1.94 -3.40
CA ALA A 54 -4.11 -2.59 -2.08
C ALA A 54 -4.39 -1.63 -0.92
N ASP A 55 -4.37 -0.32 -1.18
CA ASP A 55 -4.47 0.71 -0.15
C ASP A 55 -5.93 1.03 0.19
N VAL A 56 -6.11 1.60 1.38
CA VAL A 56 -7.38 2.21 1.79
C VAL A 56 -7.22 3.71 1.60
N ALA A 57 -7.97 4.28 0.66
CA ALA A 57 -8.11 5.72 0.53
C ALA A 57 -9.18 6.22 1.51
N GLN A 58 -8.82 7.17 2.37
CA GLN A 58 -9.73 7.78 3.34
C GLN A 58 -9.84 9.28 3.10
N VAL A 59 -11.07 9.75 2.92
CA VAL A 59 -11.39 11.18 2.82
C VAL A 59 -12.28 11.55 4.00
N ASN A 60 -11.75 12.35 4.92
CA ASN A 60 -12.51 12.85 6.06
C ASN A 60 -12.92 14.31 5.83
N ASN A 61 -14.20 14.54 5.52
CA ASN A 61 -14.72 15.87 5.27
C ASN A 61 -15.06 16.66 6.55
N GLY A 62 -14.89 16.06 7.74
CA GLY A 62 -15.12 16.72 9.04
C GLY A 62 -16.56 17.24 9.26
N GLY A 63 -17.52 16.87 8.41
CA GLY A 63 -18.85 17.46 8.35
C GLY A 63 -19.75 16.83 7.29
N THR A 64 -20.60 17.63 6.66
CA THR A 64 -21.61 17.14 5.71
C THR A 64 -21.02 16.91 4.32
N ALA A 65 -21.12 15.69 3.81
CA ALA A 65 -20.94 15.41 2.38
C ALA A 65 -22.26 15.66 1.63
N LEU A 66 -22.28 16.63 0.71
CA LEU A 66 -23.44 16.94 -0.12
C LEU A 66 -23.28 16.30 -1.51
N ILE A 67 -24.21 15.43 -1.88
CA ILE A 67 -24.28 14.82 -3.20
C ILE A 67 -25.41 15.50 -3.96
N THR A 68 -25.08 16.37 -4.91
CA THR A 68 -26.04 17.28 -5.57
C THR A 68 -26.65 16.75 -6.86
N GLN A 69 -26.20 15.58 -7.34
CA GLN A 69 -26.67 14.94 -8.57
C GLN A 69 -26.81 13.43 -8.38
N ASP A 70 -27.45 12.76 -9.34
CA ASP A 70 -27.60 11.31 -9.39
C ASP A 70 -26.24 10.63 -9.60
N ASN A 71 -25.48 10.47 -8.52
CA ASN A 71 -24.20 9.77 -8.51
C ASN A 71 -24.44 8.30 -8.12
N THR A 72 -23.85 7.38 -8.88
CA THR A 72 -23.86 5.95 -8.53
C THR A 72 -22.76 5.66 -7.52
N LEU A 73 -23.08 5.76 -6.24
CA LEU A 73 -22.21 5.26 -5.19
C LEU A 73 -22.45 3.75 -5.05
N GLN A 74 -21.45 2.93 -5.40
CA GLN A 74 -21.56 1.47 -5.29
C GLN A 74 -21.77 1.03 -3.83
N LYS A 75 -21.22 1.79 -2.88
CA LYS A 75 -21.44 1.63 -1.45
C LYS A 75 -21.45 3.02 -0.80
N LEU A 76 -22.53 3.34 -0.09
CA LEU A 76 -22.57 4.44 0.85
C LEU A 76 -22.71 3.83 2.24
N GLN A 77 -21.65 3.92 3.04
CA GLN A 77 -21.70 3.54 4.45
C GLN A 77 -21.90 4.81 5.27
N LEU A 78 -23.13 5.02 5.73
CA LEU A 78 -23.44 5.97 6.79
C LEU A 78 -23.38 5.20 8.11
N GLY A 79 -22.78 5.80 9.14
CA GLY A 79 -22.82 5.24 10.49
C GLY A 79 -24.25 5.15 11.02
#